data_AF-A0A2W4Q4X4-F1
#
_entry.id   AF-A0A2W4Q4X4-F1
#
_cell.length_a   1.000
_cell.length_b   1.000
_cell.length_c   1.000
_cell.angle_alpha   90.00
_cell.angle_beta   90.00
_cell.angle_gamma   90.00
#
_symmetry.space_group_name_H-M   'P 1'
#
loop_
_entity.id
_entity.type
_entity.pdbx_description
1 polymer ?
#
loop_
_entity_poly.entity_id
_entity_poly.type
_entity_poly.pdbx_seq_one_letter_code
_entity_poly.pdbx_strand_id
1 'polypeptide(L)'
;ESGGFGGDTSACFGHGSWRLVYNLPARGGRESYSLGLRPDFTLIGPAGVALVLDAKFRLDAPRTEADEPAWAETSPLAEDLYKMHTYRDALGVRAAVALYPGDRAVFYDRRTWQRRTDLTLDELIFGDFEGVGALPLRPGGGLGPCTIS
;
A
#
# COMPACT_ATOMS: atom_id res chain seq x y z
N GLU A 1 11.34 22.36 -28.50
CA GLU A 1 10.31 22.65 -27.47
C GLU A 1 10.13 21.37 -26.65
N SER A 2 10.53 21.39 -25.38
CA SER A 2 10.62 20.17 -24.54
C SER A 2 9.62 20.28 -23.39
N GLY A 3 8.37 19.87 -23.63
CA GLY A 3 7.32 19.80 -22.61
C GLY A 3 7.14 18.36 -22.11
N GLY A 4 8.04 17.90 -21.24
CA GLY A 4 7.86 16.64 -20.51
C GLY A 4 7.03 16.90 -19.25
N PHE A 5 5.83 16.33 -19.16
CA PHE A 5 5.04 16.33 -17.93
C PHE A 5 5.86 15.68 -16.80
N GLY A 6 6.30 16.48 -15.83
CA GLY A 6 7.08 16.03 -14.69
C GLY A 6 6.28 15.02 -13.86
N GLY A 7 6.84 13.83 -13.67
CA GLY A 7 6.22 12.69 -12.99
C GLY A 7 6.10 12.81 -11.47
N ASP A 8 5.90 14.01 -10.93
CA ASP A 8 5.98 14.29 -9.50
C ASP A 8 4.68 14.87 -8.94
N THR A 9 3.54 14.25 -9.26
CA THR A 9 2.30 14.58 -8.54
C THR A 9 2.49 14.15 -7.09
N SER A 10 2.26 15.06 -6.15
CA SER A 10 2.36 14.77 -4.72
C SER A 10 1.36 15.59 -3.91
N ALA A 11 1.00 15.09 -2.74
CA ALA A 11 0.17 15.75 -1.75
C ALA A 11 0.93 15.83 -0.42
N CYS A 12 0.85 16.97 0.27
CA CYS A 12 1.48 17.20 1.56
C CYS A 12 0.43 17.31 2.67
N PHE A 13 0.72 16.76 3.84
CA PHE A 13 -0.17 16.79 5.00
C PHE A 13 0.63 16.85 6.31
N GLY A 14 -0.07 17.08 7.44
CA GLY A 14 0.56 17.23 8.75
C GLY A 14 1.57 18.36 8.80
N HIS A 15 1.19 19.57 8.37
CA HIS A 15 2.08 20.73 8.23
C HIS A 15 3.30 20.50 7.32
N GLY A 16 3.20 19.57 6.36
CA GLY A 16 4.27 19.27 5.41
C GLY A 16 5.30 18.26 5.91
N SER A 17 5.10 17.68 7.10
CA SER A 17 5.93 16.59 7.63
C SER A 17 5.74 15.27 6.88
N TRP A 18 4.62 15.13 6.17
CA TRP A 18 4.30 13.97 5.35
C TRP A 18 4.04 14.36 3.90
N ARG A 19 4.53 13.53 2.99
CA ARG A 19 4.34 13.69 1.54
C ARG A 19 3.92 12.35 0.93
N LEU A 20 2.75 12.32 0.30
CA LEU A 20 2.31 11.23 -0.55
C LEU A 20 2.70 11.55 -1.99
N VAL A 21 3.56 10.73 -2.59
CA VAL A 21 3.99 10.86 -3.98
C VAL A 21 3.31 9.78 -4.80
N TYR A 22 2.72 10.18 -5.93
CA TYR A 22 2.02 9.26 -6.82
C TYR A 22 3.00 8.67 -7.81
N ASN A 23 2.94 7.35 -8.03
CA ASN A 23 3.67 6.67 -9.09
C ASN A 23 5.19 6.88 -9.07
N LEU A 24 5.79 7.05 -7.88
CA LEU A 24 7.21 7.29 -7.71
C LEU A 24 8.01 6.03 -8.14
N PRO A 25 8.79 6.08 -9.24
CA PRO A 25 9.56 4.93 -9.66
C PRO A 25 10.69 4.67 -8.67
N ALA A 26 10.77 3.44 -8.19
CA ALA A 26 11.89 3.00 -7.41
C ALA A 26 13.09 2.72 -8.32
N ARG A 27 14.14 3.50 -8.16
CA ARG A 27 15.44 3.20 -8.76
C ARG A 27 16.19 2.30 -7.79
N GLY A 28 16.04 0.99 -7.94
CA GLY A 28 16.83 0.02 -7.19
C GLY A 28 18.33 0.27 -7.43
N GLY A 29 19.11 0.36 -6.36
CA GLY A 29 20.55 0.63 -6.39
C GLY A 29 21.42 -0.51 -6.95
N ARG A 30 20.87 -1.41 -7.77
CA ARG A 30 21.63 -2.45 -8.47
C ARG A 30 21.05 -2.63 -9.86
N GLU A 31 21.92 -2.44 -10.84
CA GLU A 31 21.68 -2.73 -12.26
C GLU A 31 21.15 -4.16 -12.38
N SER A 32 19.86 -4.29 -12.68
CA SER A 32 19.24 -5.57 -13.04
C SER A 32 18.11 -5.25 -14.00
N TYR A 33 18.07 -5.97 -15.11
CA TYR A 33 17.20 -5.79 -16.28
C TYR A 33 15.72 -6.10 -16.00
N SER A 34 15.25 -5.86 -14.78
CA SER A 34 13.91 -6.17 -14.31
C SER A 34 13.12 -4.87 -14.19
N LEU A 35 11.94 -4.84 -14.80
CA LEU A 35 10.97 -3.73 -14.80
C LEU A 35 11.03 -2.90 -13.51
N GLY A 36 11.26 -1.58 -13.65
CA GLY A 36 11.32 -0.67 -12.51
C GLY A 36 10.06 -0.77 -11.66
N LEU A 37 10.23 -1.07 -10.36
CA LEU A 37 9.12 -1.14 -9.42
C LEU A 37 8.48 0.24 -9.31
N ARG A 38 7.18 0.32 -9.53
CA ARG A 38 6.41 1.57 -9.49
C ARG A 38 5.13 1.36 -8.68
N PRO A 39 5.17 1.56 -7.35
CA PRO A 39 3.95 1.57 -6.54
C PRO A 39 3.07 2.77 -6.92
N ASP A 40 1.75 2.62 -6.75
CA ASP A 40 0.79 3.70 -7.05
C ASP A 40 0.98 4.90 -6.12
N PHE A 41 1.28 4.66 -4.85
CA PHE A 41 1.58 5.71 -3.88
C PHE A 41 2.77 5.35 -2.99
N THR A 42 3.61 6.35 -2.75
CA THR A 42 4.73 6.27 -1.81
C THR A 42 4.55 7.36 -0.76
N LEU A 43 4.43 6.95 0.50
CA LEU A 43 4.35 7.83 1.63
C LEU A 43 5.74 8.07 2.23
N ILE A 44 6.15 9.33 2.23
CA ILE A 44 7.41 9.81 2.80
C ILE A 44 7.07 10.56 4.09
N GLY A 45 7.62 10.10 5.20
CA GLY A 45 7.53 10.74 6.50
C GLY A 45 8.84 11.43 6.91
N PRO A 46 8.92 11.96 8.14
CA PRO A 46 10.09 12.68 8.64
C PRO A 46 11.39 11.86 8.62
N ALA A 47 11.28 10.53 8.75
CA ALA A 47 12.41 9.59 8.77
C ALA A 47 12.74 8.99 7.38
N GLY A 48 12.06 9.41 6.31
CA GLY A 48 12.24 8.85 4.96
C GLY A 48 11.01 8.10 4.45
N VAL A 49 11.21 7.15 3.52
CA VAL A 49 10.11 6.40 2.91
C VAL A 49 9.49 5.45 3.94
N ALA A 50 8.27 5.76 4.36
CA ALA A 50 7.60 5.07 5.47
C ALA A 50 6.73 3.91 5.01
N LEU A 51 6.05 4.06 3.87
CA LEU A 51 5.01 3.13 3.43
C LEU A 51 4.83 3.23 1.91
N VAL A 52 4.58 2.10 1.26
CA VAL A 52 4.10 2.06 -0.13
C VAL A 52 2.74 1.43 -0.22
N LEU A 53 1.91 1.97 -1.11
CA LEU A 53 0.53 1.57 -1.31
C LEU A 53 0.31 1.28 -2.80
N ASP A 54 -0.41 0.19 -3.08
CA ASP A 54 -0.81 -0.19 -4.44
C ASP A 54 -2.33 -0.37 -4.44
N ALA A 55 -3.06 0.45 -5.18
CA ALA A 55 -4.51 0.37 -5.22
C ALA A 55 -4.96 -0.63 -6.28
N LYS A 56 -5.70 -1.64 -5.83
CA LYS A 56 -6.27 -2.70 -6.66
C LYS A 56 -7.78 -2.58 -6.66
N PHE A 57 -8.33 -2.06 -7.75
CA PHE A 57 -9.76 -2.10 -8.02
C PHE A 57 -10.08 -3.36 -8.86
N ARG A 58 -10.88 -4.27 -8.31
CA ARG A 58 -11.36 -5.47 -9.01
C ARG A 58 -12.90 -5.45 -9.03
N LEU A 59 -13.48 -5.73 -10.19
CA LEU A 59 -14.94 -5.81 -10.37
C LEU A 59 -15.48 -7.23 -10.13
N ASP A 60 -14.61 -8.23 -10.15
CA ASP A 60 -14.99 -9.60 -9.82
C ASP A 60 -15.26 -9.67 -8.31
N ALA A 61 -16.55 -9.72 -7.97
CA ALA A 61 -17.01 -9.86 -6.59
C ALA A 61 -16.37 -11.11 -5.96
N PRO A 62 -15.96 -11.05 -4.68
CA PRO A 62 -15.58 -12.27 -3.97
C PRO A 62 -16.78 -13.20 -4.02
N ARG A 63 -16.60 -14.39 -4.60
CA ARG A 63 -17.63 -15.44 -4.57
C ARG A 63 -17.98 -15.69 -3.11
N THR A 64 -19.21 -15.36 -2.75
CA THR A 64 -19.78 -15.61 -1.42
C THR A 64 -19.95 -17.12 -1.24
N GLU A 65 -19.16 -17.65 -0.32
CA GLU A 65 -19.49 -18.71 0.65
C GLU A 65 -19.41 -20.20 0.29
N ALA A 66 -18.98 -20.93 1.34
CA ALA A 66 -18.95 -22.38 1.56
C ALA A 66 -17.82 -23.16 0.87
N ASP A 67 -17.01 -23.81 1.70
CA ASP A 67 -16.01 -24.84 1.39
C ASP A 67 -14.75 -24.39 0.61
N GLU A 68 -13.80 -23.79 1.32
CA GLU A 68 -12.38 -24.20 1.34
C GLU A 68 -11.62 -23.36 2.39
N PRO A 69 -10.64 -23.93 3.11
CA PRO A 69 -9.92 -23.18 4.13
C PRO A 69 -9.12 -22.07 3.46
N ALA A 70 -9.27 -20.86 4.00
CA ALA A 70 -8.26 -19.82 4.12
C ALA A 70 -7.30 -19.67 2.92
N TRP A 71 -7.44 -18.57 2.16
CA TRP A 71 -6.42 -18.08 1.22
C TRP A 71 -5.87 -19.18 0.29
N ALA A 72 -6.68 -19.68 -0.64
CA ALA A 72 -6.13 -20.45 -1.76
C ALA A 72 -4.88 -19.72 -2.30
N GLU A 73 -3.76 -20.42 -2.45
CA GLU A 73 -2.47 -19.84 -2.90
C GLU A 73 -2.60 -19.17 -4.28
N THR A 74 -3.70 -19.40 -4.97
CA THR A 74 -4.12 -18.80 -6.23
C THR A 74 -5.13 -17.65 -6.08
N SER A 75 -5.41 -17.18 -4.86
CA SER A 75 -6.35 -16.07 -4.65
C SER A 75 -5.74 -14.74 -5.12
N PRO A 76 -6.54 -13.83 -5.67
CA PRO A 76 -6.05 -12.51 -6.09
C PRO A 76 -5.38 -11.72 -4.95
N LEU A 77 -5.79 -12.00 -3.70
CA LEU A 77 -5.17 -11.46 -2.49
C LEU A 77 -3.76 -12.00 -2.26
N ALA A 78 -3.52 -13.29 -2.51
CA ALA A 78 -2.20 -13.91 -2.39
C ALA A 78 -1.20 -13.33 -3.40
N GLU A 79 -1.65 -13.10 -4.65
CA GLU A 79 -0.84 -12.42 -5.68
C GLU A 79 -0.47 -10.99 -5.26
N ASP A 80 -1.43 -10.22 -4.73
CA ASP A 80 -1.16 -8.87 -4.25
C ASP A 80 -0.17 -8.87 -3.08
N LEU A 81 -0.32 -9.79 -2.13
CA LEU A 81 0.60 -9.92 -0.99
C LEU A 81 2.02 -10.30 -1.45
N TYR A 82 2.17 -11.15 -2.46
CA TYR A 82 3.46 -11.47 -3.05
C TYR A 82 4.12 -10.23 -3.68
N LYS A 83 3.34 -9.41 -4.39
CA LYS A 83 3.81 -8.12 -4.92
C LYS A 83 4.24 -7.18 -3.77
N MET A 84 3.50 -7.17 -2.66
CA MET A 84 3.84 -6.33 -1.50
C MET A 84 5.14 -6.80 -0.81
N HIS A 85 5.41 -8.10 -0.73
CA HIS A 85 6.72 -8.60 -0.28
C HIS A 85 7.85 -8.09 -1.18
N THR A 86 7.66 -8.18 -2.49
CA THR A 86 8.65 -7.67 -3.47
C THR A 86 8.92 -6.18 -3.25
N TYR A 87 7.88 -5.36 -3.08
CA TYR A 87 8.06 -3.93 -2.80
C TYR A 87 8.74 -3.68 -1.45
N ARG A 88 8.31 -4.33 -0.38
CA ARG A 88 8.93 -4.14 0.94
C ARG A 88 10.43 -4.44 0.87
N ASP A 89 10.80 -5.58 0.31
CA ASP A 89 12.17 -6.08 0.33
C ASP A 89 13.07 -5.33 -0.64
N ALA A 90 12.58 -5.01 -1.85
CA ALA A 90 13.37 -4.28 -2.84
C ALA A 90 13.54 -2.79 -2.49
N LEU A 91 12.56 -2.19 -1.81
CA LEU A 91 12.58 -0.76 -1.48
C LEU A 91 13.08 -0.47 -0.07
N GLY A 92 13.25 -1.49 0.77
CA GLY A 92 13.67 -1.33 2.16
C GLY A 92 12.68 -0.51 2.99
N VAL A 93 11.40 -0.50 2.61
CA VAL A 93 10.37 0.26 3.30
C VAL A 93 9.83 -0.51 4.50
N ARG A 94 9.36 0.22 5.50
CA ARG A 94 8.80 -0.38 6.73
C ARG A 94 7.56 -1.23 6.43
N ALA A 95 6.68 -0.75 5.57
CA ALA A 95 5.52 -1.53 5.14
C ALA A 95 5.14 -1.34 3.67
N ALA A 96 4.53 -2.37 3.10
CA ALA A 96 3.96 -2.36 1.75
C ALA A 96 2.55 -2.97 1.79
N VAL A 97 1.55 -2.23 1.32
CA VAL A 97 0.14 -2.63 1.47
C VAL A 97 -0.65 -2.45 0.18
N ALA A 98 -1.43 -3.48 -0.17
CA ALA A 98 -2.43 -3.39 -1.21
C ALA A 98 -3.72 -2.74 -0.67
N LEU A 99 -4.23 -1.72 -1.32
CA LEU A 99 -5.53 -1.11 -1.02
C LEU A 99 -6.57 -1.68 -1.96
N TYR A 100 -7.71 -2.13 -1.46
CA TYR A 100 -8.75 -2.68 -2.34
C TYR A 100 -10.16 -2.37 -1.82
N PRO A 101 -11.18 -2.29 -2.69
CA PRO A 101 -12.56 -2.19 -2.24
C PRO A 101 -12.98 -3.50 -1.55
N GLY A 102 -13.29 -3.45 -0.26
CA GLY A 102 -13.65 -4.65 0.50
C GLY A 102 -14.02 -4.36 1.96
N ASP A 103 -13.93 -5.40 2.80
CA ASP A 103 -14.25 -5.36 4.23
C ASP A 103 -13.24 -6.10 5.13
N ARG A 104 -12.33 -6.90 4.57
CA ARG A 104 -11.38 -7.71 5.34
C ARG A 104 -9.97 -7.15 5.29
N ALA A 105 -9.44 -6.69 6.42
CA ALA A 105 -8.01 -6.41 6.50
C ALA A 105 -7.22 -7.70 6.73
N VAL A 106 -6.01 -7.75 6.17
CA VAL A 106 -4.98 -8.71 6.58
C VAL A 106 -3.64 -8.00 6.59
N PHE A 107 -2.90 -8.14 7.67
CA PHE A 107 -1.54 -7.62 7.78
C PHE A 107 -0.66 -8.63 8.50
N TYR A 108 0.53 -8.86 7.97
CA TYR A 108 1.53 -9.74 8.53
C TYR A 108 2.64 -8.88 9.11
N ASP A 109 2.63 -8.73 10.43
CA ASP A 109 3.62 -7.95 11.15
C ASP A 109 4.89 -8.78 11.33
N ARG A 110 5.99 -8.29 10.73
CA ARG A 110 7.31 -8.93 10.77
C ARG A 110 7.97 -8.84 12.15
N ARG A 111 7.58 -7.88 12.99
CA ARG A 111 8.18 -7.70 14.32
C ARG A 111 7.59 -8.64 15.33
N THR A 112 6.28 -8.76 15.33
CA THR A 112 5.52 -9.62 16.26
C THR A 112 5.30 -11.03 15.71
N TRP A 113 5.53 -11.24 14.40
CA TRP A 113 5.20 -12.47 13.68
C TRP A 113 3.72 -12.84 13.77
N GLN A 114 2.87 -11.83 13.94
CA GLN A 114 1.43 -12.00 14.08
C GLN A 114 0.69 -11.59 12.81
N ARG A 115 -0.36 -12.35 12.50
CA ARG A 115 -1.36 -11.97 11.51
C ARG A 115 -2.44 -11.12 12.20
N ARG A 116 -2.61 -9.89 11.73
CA ARG A 116 -3.62 -8.93 12.17
C ARG A 116 -4.72 -8.80 11.11
N THR A 117 -5.96 -8.60 11.55
CA THR A 117 -7.15 -8.43 10.69
C THR A 117 -7.95 -7.18 11.03
N ASP A 118 -7.45 -6.40 11.97
CA ASP A 118 -8.05 -5.24 12.62
C ASP A 118 -7.26 -3.95 12.35
N LEU A 119 -6.24 -4.01 11.50
CA LEU A 119 -5.33 -2.90 11.26
C LEU A 119 -5.95 -1.82 10.38
N THR A 120 -5.79 -0.55 10.78
CA THR A 120 -6.21 0.62 10.01
C THR A 120 -5.04 1.29 9.29
N LEU A 121 -5.35 2.15 8.30
CA LEU A 121 -4.32 2.93 7.61
C LEU A 121 -3.65 3.95 8.56
N ASP A 122 -4.40 4.51 9.50
CA ASP A 122 -3.88 5.46 10.51
C ASP A 122 -2.82 4.80 11.41
N GLU A 123 -3.16 3.63 11.97
CA GLU A 123 -2.23 2.81 12.74
C GLU A 123 -1.01 2.41 11.91
N LEU A 124 -1.20 2.08 10.62
CA LEU A 124 -0.09 1.77 9.76
C LEU A 124 0.82 2.98 9.55
N ILE A 125 0.29 4.20 9.41
CA ILE A 125 1.08 5.41 9.15
C ILE A 125 1.81 5.90 10.41
N PHE A 126 1.12 5.99 11.53
CA PHE A 126 1.62 6.62 12.77
C PHE A 126 2.10 5.63 13.83
N GLY A 127 1.68 4.36 13.72
CA GLY A 127 2.09 3.30 14.62
C GLY A 127 3.40 2.62 14.20
N ASP A 128 3.88 1.75 15.08
CA ASP A 128 5.19 1.11 14.97
C ASP A 128 5.11 -0.30 14.36
N PHE A 129 4.49 -0.39 13.18
CA PHE A 129 4.28 -1.64 12.44
C PHE A 129 5.32 -1.82 11.35
N GLU A 130 5.71 -3.06 11.06
CA GLU A 130 6.58 -3.38 9.92
C GLU A 130 6.10 -4.66 9.26
N GLY A 131 5.90 -4.68 7.95
CA GLY A 131 5.35 -5.86 7.31
C GLY A 131 4.64 -5.62 5.99
N VAL A 132 3.79 -6.56 5.63
CA VAL A 132 3.01 -6.49 4.39
C VAL A 132 1.55 -6.81 4.65
N GLY A 133 0.66 -6.27 3.83
CA GLY A 133 -0.75 -6.55 4.01
C GLY A 133 -1.63 -6.11 2.86
N ALA A 134 -2.92 -6.27 3.07
CA ALA A 134 -3.97 -5.75 2.22
C ALA A 134 -5.05 -5.12 3.12
N LEU A 135 -5.38 -3.87 2.84
CA LEU A 135 -6.34 -3.10 3.62
C LEU A 135 -7.56 -2.74 2.74
N PRO A 136 -8.77 -2.93 3.27
CA PRO A 136 -9.98 -2.51 2.58
C PRO A 136 -10.11 -0.98 2.65
N LEU A 137 -10.33 -0.34 1.50
CA LEU A 137 -10.67 1.08 1.42
C LEU A 137 -11.89 1.25 0.51
N ARG A 138 -13.01 1.67 1.09
CA ARG A 138 -14.26 1.86 0.34
C ARG A 138 -14.28 3.26 -0.29
N PRO A 139 -14.38 3.39 -1.62
CA PRO A 139 -14.59 4.68 -2.25
C PRO A 139 -15.96 5.24 -1.78
N GLY A 140 -15.95 6.43 -1.18
CA GLY A 140 -17.15 7.08 -0.64
C GLY A 140 -17.36 6.98 0.87
N GLY A 141 -16.49 6.27 1.61
CA GLY A 141 -16.50 6.22 3.09
C GLY A 141 -15.87 7.45 3.77
N GLY A 142 -15.99 8.63 3.17
CA GLY A 142 -15.50 9.87 3.76
C GLY A 142 -16.35 10.27 4.96
N LEU A 143 -15.71 10.37 6.13
CA LEU A 143 -16.17 11.17 7.26
C LEU A 143 -16.51 12.60 6.79
N GLY A 144 -17.79 12.87 6.50
CA GLY A 144 -18.32 14.22 6.31
C GLY A 144 -17.63 15.09 5.26
N PRO A 145 -18.07 16.33 5.08
CA PRO A 145 -17.37 17.28 4.21
C PRO A 145 -15.98 17.57 4.78
N CYS A 146 -14.94 17.34 3.96
CA CYS A 146 -13.60 17.83 4.21
C CYS A 146 -13.65 19.36 4.38
N THR A 147 -13.73 19.83 5.62
CA THR A 147 -13.50 21.23 5.94
C THR A 147 -12.02 21.36 6.24
N ILE A 148 -11.27 21.89 5.27
CA ILE A 148 -9.90 22.36 5.50
C ILE A 148 -10.07 23.73 6.17
N SER A 149 -9.82 23.77 7.48
CA SER A 149 -9.59 25.00 8.24
C SER A 149 -8.15 25.02 8.72
#